data_AF-A0A2E1INJ1-F1
#
_entry.id   AF-A0A2E1INJ1-F1
#
_cell.length_a   1.000
_cell.length_b   1.000
_cell.length_c   1.000
_cell.angle_alpha   90.00
_cell.angle_beta   90.00
_cell.angle_gamma   90.00
#
_symmetry.space_group_name_H-M   'P 1'
#
loop_
_entity.id
_entity.type
_entity.pdbx_description
1 polymer ?
#
loop_
_entity_poly.entity_id
_entity_poly.type
_entity_poly.pdbx_seq_one_letter_code
_entity_poly.pdbx_strand_id
1 'polypeptide(L)'
;MDLRSRLEALNAQLAAQGTRLRIEQRGQSLNLRGPLPLQNTPSRSKVQRLSLGLQANHGGLQEAEATLHEVQRQLERNRFNWDDWRSPLCHANGPKVETAISSYEQVFFSDPRRRRSPAGSRTTWSGAYLPYLRRLQSIGGDAPIDADLLLRTLNSYEDGSRSRQQCATALAALARHLSIPLPEDWRQEAGGYGLHRARFRQLPSDAQILEAVLQIPNPRWRLAYGLMATYGLRNHEVFFCDLSSLADGGDRVIRVLPTTKTGEHQAWPFQPDWVDRFGLIALGQNRDALPPVQTDLRRTTLQQVGRRISEQFRRYGLPITPYDLRHAWAVRTIHIGLPDTVAARMMGHSVAIHTRTYHHWITRRDQQLAVDAALARQHA
;
A
#
# COMPACT_ATOMS: atom_id res chain seq x y z
N MET A 1 -37.22 -1.34 26.38
CA MET A 1 -36.24 -0.27 26.65
C MET A 1 -35.01 -0.54 25.82
N ASP A 2 -34.56 0.44 25.05
CA ASP A 2 -33.38 0.32 24.19
C ASP A 2 -32.11 0.08 25.05
N LEU A 3 -31.27 -0.88 24.66
CA LEU A 3 -30.03 -1.23 25.39
C LEU A 3 -29.12 -0.02 25.55
N ARG A 4 -29.10 0.85 24.54
CA ARG A 4 -28.34 2.10 24.54
C ARG A 4 -28.75 3.05 25.67
N SER A 5 -30.06 3.23 25.87
CA SER A 5 -30.59 4.09 26.95
C SER A 5 -30.20 3.58 28.34
N ARG A 6 -30.14 2.26 28.54
CA ARG A 6 -29.69 1.65 29.79
C ARG A 6 -28.19 1.79 30.00
N LEU A 7 -27.39 1.63 28.96
CA LEU A 7 -25.94 1.83 29.02
C LEU A 7 -25.60 3.30 29.36
N GLU A 8 -26.33 4.25 28.79
CA GLU A 8 -26.18 5.68 29.11
C GLU A 8 -26.55 5.99 30.56
N ALA A 9 -27.69 5.47 31.04
CA ALA A 9 -28.10 5.62 32.44
C ALA A 9 -27.11 4.99 33.43
N LEU A 10 -26.61 3.79 33.13
CA LEU A 10 -25.63 3.09 33.97
C LEU A 10 -24.29 3.85 34.04
N ASN A 11 -23.79 4.34 32.91
CA ASN A 11 -22.56 5.14 32.90
C ASN A 11 -22.72 6.48 33.65
N ALA A 12 -23.91 7.10 33.59
CA ALA A 12 -24.19 8.30 34.37
C ALA A 12 -24.17 8.04 35.88
N GLN A 13 -24.75 6.90 36.30
CA GLN A 13 -24.72 6.45 37.70
C GLN A 13 -23.29 6.16 38.18
N LEU A 14 -22.50 5.43 37.39
CA LEU A 14 -21.10 5.13 37.70
C LEU A 14 -20.24 6.40 37.80
N ALA A 15 -20.47 7.39 36.92
CA ALA A 15 -19.80 8.68 37.00
C ALA A 15 -20.15 9.45 38.28
N ALA A 16 -21.42 9.41 38.71
CA ALA A 16 -21.86 10.02 39.97
C ALA A 16 -21.24 9.35 41.21
N GLN A 17 -20.90 8.06 41.11
CA GLN A 17 -20.20 7.30 42.15
C GLN A 17 -18.67 7.50 42.13
N GLY A 18 -18.14 8.32 41.21
CA GLY A 18 -16.72 8.62 41.11
C GLY A 18 -15.90 7.58 40.32
N THR A 19 -16.56 6.62 39.68
CA THR A 19 -15.89 5.59 38.89
C THR A 19 -15.35 6.16 37.58
N ARG A 20 -14.06 5.92 37.31
CA ARG A 20 -13.36 6.41 36.10
C ARG A 20 -13.47 5.46 34.90
N LEU A 21 -14.07 4.29 35.10
CA LEU A 21 -14.35 3.29 34.08
C LEU A 21 -15.78 3.47 33.56
N ARG A 22 -15.98 3.21 32.27
CA ARG A 22 -17.31 3.20 31.63
C ARG A 22 -17.48 1.98 30.75
N ILE A 23 -18.72 1.53 30.59
CA ILE A 23 -19.08 0.45 29.67
C ILE A 23 -19.39 1.06 28.31
N GLU A 24 -18.76 0.57 27.25
CA GLU A 24 -18.94 1.00 25.86
C GLU A 24 -19.40 -0.20 25.02
N GLN A 25 -20.52 -0.06 24.33
CA GLN A 25 -20.94 -1.02 23.31
C GLN A 25 -20.18 -0.72 22.01
N ARG A 26 -19.53 -1.72 21.41
CA ARG A 26 -18.99 -1.66 20.05
C ARG A 26 -19.47 -2.88 19.27
N GLY A 27 -20.30 -2.64 18.24
CA GLY A 27 -20.96 -3.72 17.51
C GLY A 27 -21.84 -4.55 18.44
N GLN A 28 -21.62 -5.86 18.44
CA GLN A 28 -22.31 -6.82 19.31
C GLN A 28 -21.59 -7.09 20.64
N SER A 29 -20.49 -6.40 20.97
CA SER A 29 -19.74 -6.64 22.20
C SER A 29 -19.69 -5.46 23.16
N LEU A 30 -19.56 -5.77 24.46
CA LEU A 30 -19.39 -4.80 25.54
C LEU A 30 -17.92 -4.72 25.95
N ASN A 31 -17.44 -3.50 26.18
CA ASN A 31 -16.05 -3.20 26.53
C ASN A 31 -16.02 -2.24 27.72
N LEU A 32 -14.95 -2.27 28.51
CA LEU A 32 -14.66 -1.23 29.50
C LEU A 32 -13.68 -0.21 28.90
N ARG A 33 -13.89 1.07 29.20
CA ARG A 33 -12.98 2.15 28.81
C ARG A 33 -12.67 3.03 30.01
N GLY A 34 -11.39 3.29 30.24
CA GLY A 34 -10.94 4.21 31.29
C GLY A 34 -9.44 4.09 31.57
N PRO A 35 -8.94 4.73 32.63
CA PRO A 35 -7.52 4.73 32.96
C PRO A 35 -7.08 3.35 33.47
N LEU A 36 -6.41 2.58 32.61
CA LEU A 36 -5.84 1.27 32.94
C LEU A 36 -4.30 1.34 32.94
N PRO A 37 -3.60 0.53 33.76
CA PRO A 37 -2.14 0.43 33.75
C PRO A 37 -1.58 0.06 32.37
N LEU A 38 -0.44 0.62 31.98
CA LEU A 38 0.26 0.22 30.75
C LEU A 38 0.95 -1.13 30.96
N GLN A 39 0.85 -2.05 29.99
CA GLN A 39 1.48 -3.38 30.06
C GLN A 39 3.00 -3.33 30.29
N ASN A 40 3.69 -2.36 29.68
CA ASN A 40 5.15 -2.23 29.77
C ASN A 40 5.60 -1.34 30.94
N THR A 41 4.68 -0.64 31.61
CA THR A 41 5.01 0.30 32.69
C THR A 41 3.81 0.43 33.64
N PRO A 42 3.60 -0.54 34.56
CA PRO A 42 2.41 -0.59 35.42
C PRO A 42 2.20 0.66 36.30
N SER A 43 3.26 1.44 36.54
CA SER A 43 3.22 2.70 37.30
C SER A 43 2.60 3.88 36.52
N ARG A 44 2.30 3.72 35.22
CA ARG A 44 1.63 4.73 34.40
C ARG A 44 0.30 4.18 33.88
N SER A 45 -0.76 4.97 34.02
CA SER A 45 -2.07 4.65 33.46
C SER A 45 -2.39 5.56 32.28
N LYS A 46 -3.08 5.00 31.27
CA LYS A 46 -3.64 5.76 30.14
C LYS A 46 -5.07 5.29 29.92
N VAL A 47 -5.90 6.14 29.32
CA VAL A 47 -7.22 5.73 28.85
C VAL A 47 -7.06 4.64 27.80
N GLN A 48 -7.43 3.42 28.18
CA GLN A 48 -7.35 2.21 27.36
C GLN A 48 -8.71 1.53 27.36
N ARG A 49 -8.84 0.49 26.54
CA ARG A 49 -10.04 -0.35 26.48
C ARG A 49 -9.71 -1.76 26.91
N LEU A 50 -10.66 -2.38 27.60
CA LEU A 50 -10.62 -3.79 27.95
C LEU A 50 -11.84 -4.46 27.33
N SER A 51 -11.62 -5.43 26.45
CA SER A 51 -12.70 -6.22 25.86
C SER A 51 -13.19 -7.25 26.86
N LEU A 52 -14.49 -7.29 27.11
CA LEU A 52 -15.08 -8.25 28.06
C LEU A 52 -15.48 -9.57 27.39
N GLY A 53 -15.53 -9.61 26.05
CA GLY A 53 -16.07 -10.77 25.31
C GLY A 53 -17.57 -11.00 25.51
N LEU A 54 -18.27 -10.09 26.19
CA LEU A 54 -19.69 -10.18 26.50
C LEU A 54 -20.54 -9.64 25.34
N GLN A 55 -21.67 -10.31 25.08
CA GLN A 55 -22.64 -9.89 24.08
C GLN A 55 -23.40 -8.63 24.53
N ALA A 56 -23.70 -7.74 23.59
CA ALA A 56 -24.48 -6.53 23.81
C ALA A 56 -25.98 -6.87 23.92
N ASN A 57 -26.35 -7.54 25.00
CA ASN A 57 -27.72 -7.85 25.39
C ASN A 57 -27.92 -7.55 26.88
N HIS A 58 -29.14 -7.73 27.40
CA HIS A 58 -29.44 -7.41 28.80
C HIS A 58 -28.63 -8.23 29.81
N GLY A 59 -28.38 -9.51 29.54
CA GLY A 59 -27.57 -10.37 30.41
C GLY A 59 -26.10 -9.94 30.41
N GLY A 60 -25.55 -9.68 29.22
CA GLY A 60 -24.17 -9.21 29.07
C GLY A 60 -23.94 -7.83 29.71
N LEU A 61 -24.95 -6.96 29.76
CA LEU A 61 -24.83 -5.66 30.44
C LEU A 61 -24.73 -5.82 31.96
N GLN A 62 -25.50 -6.73 32.57
CA GLN A 62 -25.41 -7.02 34.00
C GLN A 62 -24.05 -7.64 34.36
N GLU A 63 -23.56 -8.55 33.53
CA GLU A 63 -22.25 -9.17 33.70
C GLU A 63 -21.10 -8.17 33.49
N ALA A 64 -21.26 -7.24 32.53
CA ALA A 64 -20.31 -6.16 32.31
C ALA A 64 -20.24 -5.18 33.49
N GLU A 65 -21.37 -4.90 34.15
CA GLU A 65 -21.42 -4.10 35.38
C GLU A 65 -20.69 -4.79 36.54
N ALA A 66 -20.96 -6.09 36.76
CA ALA A 66 -20.26 -6.87 37.78
C ALA A 66 -18.74 -6.90 37.52
N THR A 67 -18.36 -7.08 36.26
CA THR A 67 -16.96 -7.09 35.83
C THR A 67 -16.29 -5.71 36.00
N LEU A 68 -17.01 -4.62 35.73
CA LEU A 68 -16.52 -3.27 35.95
C LEU A 68 -16.18 -3.04 37.43
N HIS A 69 -17.05 -3.47 38.35
CA HIS A 69 -16.79 -3.37 39.78
C HIS A 69 -15.58 -4.22 40.20
N GLU A 70 -15.37 -5.38 39.59
CA GLU A 70 -14.19 -6.21 39.87
C GLU A 70 -12.89 -5.54 39.38
N VAL A 71 -12.88 -5.04 38.14
CA VAL A 71 -11.73 -4.27 37.60
C VAL A 71 -11.46 -3.04 38.45
N GLN A 72 -12.50 -2.32 38.88
CA GLN A 72 -12.34 -1.16 39.77
C GLN A 72 -11.67 -1.55 41.09
N ARG A 73 -12.13 -2.62 41.73
CA ARG A 73 -11.54 -3.14 42.97
C ARG A 73 -10.07 -3.52 42.80
N GLN A 74 -9.72 -4.10 41.66
CA GLN A 74 -8.33 -4.44 41.32
C GLN A 74 -7.45 -3.21 41.14
N LEU A 75 -7.97 -2.16 40.50
CA LEU A 75 -7.27 -0.88 40.34
C LEU A 75 -7.05 -0.18 41.69
N GLU A 76 -8.08 -0.12 42.54
CA GLU A 76 -7.99 0.48 43.89
C GLU A 76 -6.95 -0.23 44.77
N ARG A 77 -6.81 -1.55 44.61
CA ARG A 77 -5.85 -2.37 45.35
C ARG A 77 -4.47 -2.48 44.69
N ASN A 78 -4.25 -1.82 43.55
CA ASN A 78 -3.04 -1.97 42.72
C ASN A 78 -2.71 -3.44 42.37
N ARG A 79 -3.73 -4.28 42.16
CA ARG A 79 -3.61 -5.70 41.82
C ARG A 79 -4.08 -6.05 40.41
N PHE A 80 -4.38 -5.05 39.59
CA PHE A 80 -4.85 -5.28 38.23
C PHE A 80 -3.77 -5.98 37.40
N ASN A 81 -4.12 -7.15 36.85
CA ASN A 81 -3.29 -7.89 35.90
C ASN A 81 -4.04 -8.05 34.57
N TRP A 82 -3.37 -7.73 33.46
CA TRP A 82 -3.93 -7.88 32.12
C TRP A 82 -4.22 -9.34 31.76
N ASP A 83 -3.48 -10.29 32.34
CA ASP A 83 -3.64 -11.72 32.02
C ASP A 83 -4.97 -12.30 32.52
N ASP A 84 -5.53 -11.78 33.61
CA ASP A 84 -6.81 -12.21 34.18
C ASP A 84 -8.00 -11.89 33.26
N TRP A 85 -7.80 -10.92 32.36
CA TRP A 85 -8.83 -10.42 31.45
C TRP A 85 -8.56 -10.80 29.99
N ARG A 86 -7.56 -11.65 29.75
CA ARG A 86 -7.43 -12.33 28.46
C ARG A 86 -8.51 -13.40 28.40
N SER A 87 -9.40 -13.30 27.41
CA SER A 87 -10.55 -14.18 27.28
C SER A 87 -10.13 -15.67 27.33
N PRO A 88 -10.70 -16.54 28.18
CA PRO A 88 -10.31 -17.95 28.29
C PRO A 88 -10.54 -18.76 27.01
N LEU A 89 -11.25 -18.21 26.01
CA LEU A 89 -11.42 -18.82 24.69
C LEU A 89 -10.11 -18.94 23.89
N CYS A 90 -8.99 -18.39 24.37
CA CYS A 90 -7.66 -18.55 23.77
C CYS A 90 -6.73 -19.46 24.59
N HIS A 91 -7.18 -20.67 24.95
CA HIS A 91 -6.24 -21.72 25.39
C HIS A 91 -6.18 -22.87 24.36
N ALA A 92 -5.00 -22.95 23.73
CA ALA A 92 -4.32 -24.16 23.27
C ALA A 92 -4.75 -24.91 21.99
N ASN A 93 -5.66 -24.41 21.14
CA ASN A 93 -5.99 -25.09 19.87
C ASN A 93 -5.86 -24.24 18.58
N GLY A 94 -5.18 -23.09 18.64
CA GLY A 94 -4.80 -22.36 17.42
C GLY A 94 -3.59 -23.01 16.76
N PRO A 95 -3.51 -23.07 15.41
CA PRO A 95 -2.31 -23.57 14.75
C PRO A 95 -1.11 -22.70 15.15
N LYS A 96 0.01 -23.35 15.50
CA LYS A 96 1.28 -22.65 15.73
C LYS A 96 1.58 -21.72 14.55
N VAL A 97 2.13 -20.54 14.84
CA VAL A 97 2.31 -19.47 13.84
C VAL A 97 3.03 -19.96 12.58
N GLU A 98 4.07 -20.77 12.76
CA GLU A 98 4.84 -21.35 11.65
C GLU A 98 4.03 -22.30 10.78
N THR A 99 3.26 -23.21 11.39
CA THR A 99 2.38 -24.15 10.67
C THR A 99 1.29 -23.39 9.91
N ALA A 100 0.72 -22.35 10.52
CA ALA A 100 -0.30 -21.51 9.91
C ALA A 100 0.23 -20.73 8.69
N ILE A 101 1.43 -20.15 8.81
CA ILE A 101 2.08 -19.44 7.70
C ILE A 101 2.39 -20.40 6.55
N SER A 102 2.91 -21.59 6.85
CA SER A 102 3.24 -22.60 5.85
C SER A 102 2.00 -23.13 5.12
N SER A 103 0.91 -23.40 5.86
CA SER A 103 -0.38 -23.76 5.28
C SER A 103 -0.92 -22.64 4.38
N TYR A 104 -0.82 -21.39 4.84
CA TYR A 104 -1.28 -20.25 4.06
C TYR A 104 -0.45 -20.03 2.79
N GLU A 105 0.86 -20.28 2.84
CA GLU A 105 1.76 -20.22 1.67
C GLU A 105 1.31 -21.19 0.58
N GLN A 106 1.01 -22.45 0.95
CA GLN A 106 0.53 -23.46 0.02
C GLN A 106 -0.80 -23.06 -0.64
N VAL A 107 -1.75 -22.53 0.14
CA VAL A 107 -3.02 -22.03 -0.39
C VAL A 107 -2.80 -20.80 -1.28
N PHE A 108 -1.91 -19.90 -0.89
CA PHE A 108 -1.59 -18.70 -1.65
C PHE A 108 -1.03 -19.05 -3.04
N PHE A 109 -0.15 -20.05 -3.16
CA PHE A 109 0.43 -20.44 -4.44
C PHE A 109 -0.44 -21.40 -5.27
N SER A 110 -1.35 -22.14 -4.64
CA SER A 110 -2.25 -23.06 -5.35
C SER A 110 -3.47 -22.38 -5.99
N ASP A 111 -3.82 -21.16 -5.55
CA ASP A 111 -4.92 -20.33 -6.09
C ASP A 111 -4.87 -20.21 -7.62
N PRO A 112 -5.87 -20.72 -8.35
CA PRO A 112 -5.93 -20.67 -9.82
C PRO A 112 -5.77 -19.26 -10.41
N ARG A 113 -6.24 -18.21 -9.70
CA ARG A 113 -6.13 -16.82 -10.16
C ARG A 113 -4.69 -16.35 -10.22
N ARG A 114 -3.83 -16.91 -9.37
CA ARG A 114 -2.41 -16.54 -9.21
C ARG A 114 -1.48 -17.34 -10.11
N ARG A 115 -1.96 -18.45 -10.70
CA ARG A 115 -1.23 -19.24 -11.71
C ARG A 115 -0.99 -18.49 -13.01
N ARG A 116 -1.83 -17.49 -13.34
CA ARG A 116 -1.69 -16.67 -14.55
C ARG A 116 -0.44 -15.79 -14.56
N SER A 117 0.15 -15.50 -13.39
CA SER A 117 1.40 -14.72 -13.28
C SER A 117 2.27 -15.24 -12.13
N PRO A 118 2.99 -16.38 -12.31
CA PRO A 118 3.75 -17.02 -11.24
C PRO A 118 4.85 -16.11 -10.66
N ALA A 119 5.56 -15.36 -11.50
CA ALA A 119 6.58 -14.41 -11.06
C ALA A 119 6.02 -13.25 -10.24
N GLY A 120 4.82 -12.76 -10.60
CA GLY A 120 4.10 -11.72 -9.86
C GLY A 120 3.63 -12.23 -8.49
N SER A 121 3.14 -13.46 -8.43
CA SER A 121 2.73 -14.12 -7.19
C SER A 121 3.90 -14.32 -6.23
N ARG A 122 5.06 -14.81 -6.71
CA ARG A 122 6.30 -14.93 -5.92
C ARG A 122 6.73 -13.59 -5.31
N THR A 123 6.70 -12.54 -6.13
CA THR A 123 7.06 -11.18 -5.69
C THR A 123 6.07 -10.63 -4.66
N THR A 124 4.78 -10.86 -4.88
CA THR A 124 3.72 -10.41 -3.96
C THR A 124 3.88 -11.11 -2.62
N TRP A 125 4.12 -12.42 -2.62
CA TRP A 125 4.36 -13.18 -1.40
C TRP A 125 5.58 -12.67 -0.64
N SER A 126 6.75 -12.66 -1.29
CA SER A 126 8.02 -12.32 -0.63
C SER A 126 8.12 -10.86 -0.20
N GLY A 127 7.49 -9.94 -0.94
CA GLY A 127 7.57 -8.50 -0.67
C GLY A 127 6.41 -7.92 0.13
N ALA A 128 5.18 -8.40 -0.07
CA ALA A 128 3.98 -7.79 0.51
C ALA A 128 3.29 -8.64 1.58
N TYR A 129 3.66 -9.92 1.75
CA TYR A 129 3.06 -10.81 2.74
C TYR A 129 4.08 -11.29 3.76
N LEU A 130 5.07 -12.05 3.30
CA LEU A 130 6.05 -12.74 4.15
C LEU A 130 6.75 -11.84 5.19
N PRO A 131 7.14 -10.58 4.90
CA PRO A 131 7.77 -9.71 5.91
C PRO A 131 6.85 -9.42 7.10
N TYR A 132 5.55 -9.24 6.84
CA TYR A 132 4.55 -8.95 7.86
C TYR A 132 4.13 -10.22 8.62
N LEU A 133 4.14 -11.37 7.95
CA LEU A 133 3.92 -12.68 8.59
C LEU A 133 5.10 -13.07 9.50
N ARG A 134 6.34 -12.76 9.11
CA ARG A 134 7.51 -12.91 10.00
C ARG A 134 7.44 -11.97 11.20
N ARG A 135 6.94 -10.75 11.01
CA ARG A 135 6.70 -9.81 12.12
C ARG A 135 5.66 -10.37 13.10
N LEU A 136 4.58 -10.95 12.60
CA LEU A 136 3.58 -11.66 13.41
C LEU A 136 4.24 -12.77 14.26
N GLN A 137 5.05 -13.62 13.62
CA GLN A 137 5.80 -14.69 14.31
C GLN A 137 6.73 -14.13 15.40
N SER A 138 7.46 -13.04 15.11
CA SER A 138 8.34 -12.40 16.08
C SER A 138 7.61 -11.81 17.29
N ILE A 139 6.35 -11.38 17.14
CA ILE A 139 5.55 -10.79 18.22
C ILE A 139 4.81 -11.87 19.02
N GLY A 140 4.35 -12.92 18.34
CA GLY A 140 3.56 -14.00 18.94
C GLY A 140 4.39 -15.12 19.56
N GLY A 141 5.61 -15.35 19.07
CA GLY A 141 6.39 -16.52 19.46
C GLY A 141 5.63 -17.82 19.18
N ASP A 142 5.46 -18.65 20.21
CA ASP A 142 4.71 -19.91 20.16
C ASP A 142 3.21 -19.76 20.46
N ALA A 143 2.73 -18.54 20.73
CA ALA A 143 1.31 -18.31 21.00
C ALA A 143 0.44 -18.65 19.77
N PRO A 144 -0.79 -19.16 19.98
CA PRO A 144 -1.74 -19.36 18.90
C PRO A 144 -2.07 -18.03 18.20
N ILE A 145 -2.40 -18.08 16.91
CA ILE A 145 -2.85 -16.90 16.19
C ILE A 145 -4.31 -16.62 16.56
N ASP A 146 -4.55 -15.44 17.13
CA ASP A 146 -5.88 -14.90 17.39
C ASP A 146 -6.00 -13.44 16.90
N ALA A 147 -7.19 -12.85 17.06
CA ALA A 147 -7.45 -11.48 16.63
C ALA A 147 -6.59 -10.44 17.37
N ASP A 148 -6.24 -10.69 18.63
CA ASP A 148 -5.40 -9.79 19.44
C ASP A 148 -3.97 -9.75 18.91
N LEU A 149 -3.38 -10.91 18.61
CA LEU A 149 -2.04 -11.00 18.05
C LEU A 149 -1.95 -10.29 16.68
N LEU A 150 -2.98 -10.43 15.85
CA LEU A 150 -3.08 -9.71 14.57
C LEU A 150 -3.13 -8.19 14.78
N LEU A 151 -3.92 -7.72 15.76
CA LEU A 151 -4.03 -6.29 16.08
C LEU A 151 -2.74 -5.73 16.67
N ARG A 152 -2.09 -6.44 17.60
CA ARG A 152 -0.78 -6.09 18.15
C ARG A 152 0.29 -5.98 17.07
N THR A 153 0.26 -6.90 16.10
CA THR A 153 1.19 -6.87 14.96
C THR A 153 0.93 -5.66 14.07
N LEU A 154 -0.33 -5.34 13.79
CA LEU A 154 -0.72 -4.15 13.04
C LEU A 154 -0.26 -2.86 13.73
N ASN A 155 -0.49 -2.76 15.04
CA ASN A 155 -0.11 -1.62 15.88
C ASN A 155 1.41 -1.48 16.08
N SER A 156 2.21 -2.48 15.69
CA SER A 156 3.67 -2.37 15.67
C SER A 156 4.20 -1.46 14.54
N TYR A 157 3.33 -1.04 13.62
CA TYR A 157 3.63 -0.08 12.55
C TYR A 157 2.95 1.26 12.79
N GLU A 158 3.64 2.35 12.45
CA GLU A 158 3.13 3.72 12.59
C GLU A 158 1.78 3.92 11.90
N ASP A 159 0.86 4.61 12.59
CA ASP A 159 -0.46 5.01 12.11
C ASP A 159 -0.36 5.76 10.77
N GLY A 160 -1.23 5.43 9.81
CA GLY A 160 -1.23 6.08 8.49
C GLY A 160 -0.09 5.66 7.56
N SER A 161 0.86 4.82 8.00
CA SER A 161 2.00 4.41 7.19
C SER A 161 1.61 3.41 6.08
N ARG A 162 2.36 3.43 4.97
CA ARG A 162 2.18 2.46 3.88
C ARG A 162 2.44 1.03 4.35
N SER A 163 3.40 0.85 5.26
CA SER A 163 3.74 -0.46 5.84
C SER A 163 2.59 -1.00 6.70
N ARG A 164 1.92 -0.17 7.50
CA ARG A 164 0.72 -0.56 8.26
C ARG A 164 -0.40 -1.03 7.35
N GLN A 165 -0.66 -0.30 6.25
CA GLN A 165 -1.67 -0.71 5.26
C GLN A 165 -1.34 -2.05 4.58
N GLN A 166 -0.07 -2.30 4.25
CA GLN A 166 0.36 -3.60 3.70
C GLN A 166 0.25 -4.71 4.73
N CYS A 167 0.68 -4.46 5.97
CA CYS A 167 0.53 -5.37 7.09
C CYS A 167 -0.93 -5.77 7.28
N ALA A 168 -1.85 -4.80 7.33
CA ALA A 168 -3.28 -5.05 7.44
C ALA A 168 -3.83 -5.94 6.31
N THR A 169 -3.33 -5.76 5.08
CA THR A 169 -3.74 -6.57 3.92
C THR A 169 -3.25 -8.01 4.05
N ALA A 170 -1.99 -8.22 4.45
CA ALA A 170 -1.40 -9.53 4.66
C ALA A 170 -2.08 -10.28 5.81
N LEU A 171 -2.25 -9.63 6.96
CA LEU A 171 -2.88 -10.18 8.15
C LEU A 171 -4.37 -10.49 7.92
N ALA A 172 -5.12 -9.64 7.20
CA ALA A 172 -6.51 -9.94 6.87
C ALA A 172 -6.67 -11.13 5.94
N ALA A 173 -5.70 -11.36 5.05
CA ALA A 173 -5.72 -12.52 4.20
C ALA A 173 -5.40 -13.81 4.98
N LEU A 174 -4.47 -13.76 5.94
CA LEU A 174 -4.20 -14.85 6.87
C LEU A 174 -5.41 -15.14 7.77
N ALA A 175 -6.03 -14.11 8.34
CA ALA A 175 -7.21 -14.25 9.20
C ALA A 175 -8.34 -14.99 8.47
N ARG A 176 -8.59 -14.65 7.21
CA ARG A 176 -9.56 -15.36 6.36
C ARG A 176 -9.18 -16.83 6.11
N HIS A 177 -7.91 -17.12 5.89
CA HIS A 177 -7.42 -18.50 5.72
C HIS A 177 -7.65 -19.33 7.00
N LEU A 178 -7.44 -18.72 8.16
CA LEU A 178 -7.61 -19.36 9.47
C LEU A 178 -9.05 -19.27 10.02
N SER A 179 -9.98 -18.64 9.29
CA SER A 179 -11.34 -18.35 9.75
C SER A 179 -11.40 -17.57 11.07
N ILE A 180 -10.43 -16.70 11.32
CA ILE A 180 -10.38 -15.82 12.50
C ILE A 180 -11.22 -14.57 12.22
N PRO A 181 -12.24 -14.26 13.04
CA PRO A 181 -13.01 -13.04 12.89
C PRO A 181 -12.14 -11.84 13.27
N LEU A 182 -12.05 -10.86 12.36
CA LEU A 182 -11.36 -9.60 12.62
C LEU A 182 -12.31 -8.58 13.26
N PRO A 183 -11.79 -7.63 14.07
CA PRO A 183 -12.56 -6.50 14.57
C PRO A 183 -13.25 -5.72 13.43
N GLU A 184 -14.46 -5.21 13.67
CA GLU A 184 -15.21 -4.42 12.67
C GLU A 184 -14.45 -3.16 12.22
N ASP A 185 -13.67 -2.55 13.13
CA ASP A 185 -12.84 -1.38 12.88
C ASP A 185 -11.47 -1.70 12.26
N TRP A 186 -11.20 -2.97 11.90
CA TRP A 186 -9.93 -3.37 11.27
C TRP A 186 -9.57 -2.49 10.06
N ARG A 187 -10.55 -2.10 9.24
CA ARG A 187 -10.32 -1.21 8.09
C ARG A 187 -9.93 0.21 8.49
N GLN A 188 -10.47 0.72 9.60
CA GLN A 188 -10.14 2.04 10.12
C GLN A 188 -8.73 2.03 10.74
N GLU A 189 -8.42 1.00 11.52
CA GLU A 189 -7.10 0.76 12.10
C GLU A 189 -6.01 0.51 11.04
N ALA A 190 -6.40 -0.07 9.90
CA ALA A 190 -5.55 -0.26 8.73
C ALA A 190 -5.33 1.03 7.89
N GLY A 191 -6.01 2.12 8.24
CA GLY A 191 -6.05 3.36 7.48
C GLY A 191 -4.64 3.84 7.10
N GLY A 192 -4.37 3.91 5.80
CA GLY A 192 -3.17 4.54 5.25
C GLY A 192 -3.35 6.05 5.02
N TYR A 193 -2.31 6.71 4.51
CA TYR A 193 -2.29 8.11 4.09
C TYR A 193 -3.67 8.69 3.72
N GLY A 194 -4.10 9.72 4.45
CA GLY A 194 -5.04 10.69 3.89
C GLY A 194 -4.39 11.40 2.69
N LEU A 195 -5.19 11.70 1.66
CA LEU A 195 -4.75 12.35 0.40
C LEU A 195 -3.86 13.59 0.64
N HIS A 196 -4.01 14.26 1.79
CA HIS A 196 -3.28 15.46 2.18
C HIS A 196 -1.79 15.29 2.56
N ARG A 197 -1.27 14.06 2.73
CA ARG A 197 0.15 13.84 3.12
C ARG A 197 1.09 13.43 1.98
N ALA A 198 0.61 13.36 0.74
CA ALA A 198 1.48 13.11 -0.41
C ALA A 198 2.45 14.29 -0.59
N ARG A 199 3.71 14.13 -0.19
CA ARG A 199 4.75 15.15 -0.40
C ARG A 199 4.88 15.41 -1.90
N PHE A 200 4.76 16.69 -2.29
CA PHE A 200 4.98 17.12 -3.66
C PHE A 200 6.40 16.76 -4.08
N ARG A 201 6.51 15.91 -5.09
CA ARG A 201 7.79 15.52 -5.65
C ARG A 201 8.22 16.59 -6.65
N GLN A 202 9.40 17.17 -6.45
CA GLN A 202 10.03 18.00 -7.47
C GLN A 202 10.46 17.08 -8.62
N LEU A 203 9.94 17.34 -9.82
CA LEU A 203 10.23 16.58 -11.03
C LEU A 203 11.27 17.30 -11.87
N PRO A 204 12.15 16.57 -12.58
CA PRO A 204 13.15 17.19 -13.42
C PRO A 204 12.51 17.89 -14.62
N SER A 205 13.09 19.02 -15.03
CA SER A 205 12.76 19.70 -16.28
C SER A 205 13.30 18.93 -17.48
N ASP A 206 12.81 19.25 -18.68
CA ASP A 206 13.29 18.66 -19.93
C ASP A 206 14.80 18.89 -20.12
N ALA A 207 15.31 20.08 -19.75
CA ALA A 207 16.74 20.37 -19.78
C ALA A 207 17.54 19.48 -18.82
N GLN A 208 17.05 19.30 -17.58
CA GLN A 208 17.71 18.42 -16.60
C GLN A 208 17.69 16.96 -17.05
N ILE A 209 16.63 16.50 -17.73
CA ILE A 209 16.55 15.16 -18.30
C ILE A 209 17.59 14.98 -19.41
N LEU A 210 17.76 15.98 -20.28
CA LEU A 210 18.74 15.96 -21.36
C LEU A 210 20.19 16.06 -20.83
N GLU A 211 20.42 16.77 -19.73
CA GLU A 211 21.74 16.88 -19.10
C GLU A 211 22.13 15.59 -18.37
N ALA A 212 21.20 15.01 -17.61
CA ALA A 212 21.48 13.82 -16.80
C ALA A 212 21.86 12.59 -17.63
N VAL A 213 21.38 12.46 -18.88
CA VAL A 213 21.79 11.35 -19.76
C VAL A 213 23.28 11.37 -20.09
N LEU A 214 23.90 12.56 -20.08
CA LEU A 214 25.32 12.74 -20.42
C LEU A 214 26.24 12.13 -19.36
N GLN A 215 25.74 11.97 -18.12
CA GLN A 215 26.45 11.32 -17.03
C GLN A 215 26.47 9.79 -17.15
N ILE A 216 25.75 9.20 -18.11
CA ILE A 216 25.67 7.75 -18.31
C ILE A 216 26.76 7.31 -19.31
N PRO A 217 27.87 6.72 -18.86
CA PRO A 217 28.98 6.37 -19.76
C PRO A 217 28.57 5.27 -20.75
N ASN A 218 27.82 4.27 -20.28
CA ASN A 218 27.45 3.12 -21.09
C ASN A 218 26.31 3.46 -22.08
N PRO A 219 26.54 3.34 -23.40
CA PRO A 219 25.56 3.71 -24.42
C PRO A 219 24.27 2.88 -24.36
N ARG A 220 24.34 1.60 -23.96
CA ARG A 220 23.15 0.74 -23.83
C ARG A 220 22.23 1.26 -22.72
N TRP A 221 22.81 1.77 -21.63
CA TRP A 221 22.04 2.38 -20.54
C TRP A 221 21.49 3.76 -20.90
N ARG A 222 22.14 4.51 -21.79
CA ARG A 222 21.59 5.74 -22.38
C ARG A 222 20.32 5.45 -23.19
N LEU A 223 20.30 4.36 -23.97
CA LEU A 223 19.10 3.92 -24.68
C LEU A 223 17.95 3.55 -23.73
N ALA A 224 18.24 2.78 -22.68
CA ALA A 224 17.25 2.43 -21.66
C ALA A 224 16.68 3.68 -20.96
N TYR A 225 17.54 4.65 -20.63
CA TYR A 225 17.15 5.95 -20.09
C TYR A 225 16.23 6.72 -21.06
N GLY A 226 16.65 6.83 -22.33
CA GLY A 226 15.92 7.56 -23.36
C GLY A 226 14.53 6.98 -23.63
N LEU A 227 14.40 5.65 -23.66
CA LEU A 227 13.10 4.98 -23.76
C LEU A 227 12.16 5.39 -22.62
N MET A 228 12.66 5.38 -21.37
CA MET A 228 11.84 5.76 -20.21
C MET A 228 11.43 7.23 -20.25
N ALA A 229 12.34 8.12 -20.61
CA ALA A 229 12.10 9.56 -20.69
C ALA A 229 11.10 9.93 -21.81
N THR A 230 11.19 9.25 -22.95
CA THR A 230 10.42 9.55 -24.18
C THR A 230 9.01 8.95 -24.14
N TYR A 231 8.87 7.73 -23.59
CA TYR A 231 7.62 6.95 -23.63
C TYR A 231 6.96 6.76 -22.26
N GLY A 232 7.57 7.29 -21.19
CA GLY A 232 6.99 7.21 -19.84
C GLY A 232 6.94 5.80 -19.28
N LEU A 233 7.78 4.88 -19.73
CA LEU A 233 7.77 3.47 -19.35
C LEU A 233 8.08 3.24 -17.87
N ARG A 234 7.51 2.18 -17.27
CA ARG A 234 7.99 1.63 -15.99
C ARG A 234 9.31 0.93 -16.22
N ASN A 235 10.11 0.84 -15.16
CA ASN A 235 11.46 0.27 -15.23
C ASN A 235 11.51 -1.10 -15.92
N HIS A 236 10.59 -2.02 -15.59
CA HIS A 236 10.60 -3.35 -16.22
C HIS A 236 10.11 -3.32 -17.66
N GLU A 237 9.22 -2.40 -18.04
CA GLU A 237 8.62 -2.33 -19.39
C GLU A 237 9.68 -2.08 -20.46
N VAL A 238 10.77 -1.36 -20.14
CA VAL A 238 11.92 -1.13 -21.04
C VAL A 238 12.41 -2.40 -21.74
N PHE A 239 12.38 -3.55 -21.04
CA PHE A 239 12.86 -4.82 -21.57
C PHE A 239 11.76 -5.69 -22.19
N PHE A 240 10.50 -5.27 -22.10
CA PHE A 240 9.31 -5.99 -22.58
C PHE A 240 8.47 -5.12 -23.52
N CYS A 241 9.13 -4.42 -24.44
CA CYS A 241 8.48 -3.70 -25.54
C CYS A 241 8.78 -4.36 -26.89
N ASP A 242 7.84 -4.26 -27.81
CA ASP A 242 8.10 -4.30 -29.24
C ASP A 242 8.52 -2.89 -29.68
N LEU A 243 9.73 -2.82 -30.22
CA LEU A 243 10.41 -1.58 -30.61
C LEU A 243 10.59 -1.49 -32.14
N SER A 244 10.04 -2.45 -32.91
CA SER A 244 10.18 -2.52 -34.36
C SER A 244 9.71 -1.25 -35.07
N SER A 245 8.70 -0.56 -34.53
CA SER A 245 8.18 0.73 -35.03
C SER A 245 9.15 1.91 -34.88
N LEU A 246 10.29 1.73 -34.20
CA LEU A 246 11.36 2.72 -34.15
C LEU A 246 12.29 2.66 -35.36
N ALA A 247 12.23 1.60 -36.17
CA ALA A 247 13.03 1.49 -37.38
C ALA A 247 12.58 2.53 -38.43
N ASP A 248 13.43 2.77 -39.43
CA ASP A 248 13.13 3.72 -40.50
C ASP A 248 11.80 3.40 -41.18
N GLY A 249 10.94 4.42 -41.32
CA GLY A 249 9.59 4.28 -41.88
C GLY A 249 8.52 3.81 -40.88
N GLY A 250 8.88 3.49 -39.64
CA GLY A 250 7.92 3.20 -38.57
C GLY A 250 7.25 4.46 -37.99
N ASP A 251 6.09 4.27 -37.34
CA ASP A 251 5.28 5.35 -36.75
C ASP A 251 5.81 5.85 -35.38
N ARG A 252 6.92 5.29 -34.91
CA ARG A 252 7.56 5.58 -33.61
C ARG A 252 6.68 5.26 -32.39
N VAL A 253 5.58 4.52 -32.56
CA VAL A 253 4.68 4.10 -31.47
C VAL A 253 5.10 2.73 -30.95
N ILE A 254 5.55 2.64 -29.70
CA ILE A 254 6.00 1.36 -29.15
C ILE A 254 4.86 0.60 -28.49
N ARG A 255 4.95 -0.74 -28.51
CA ARG A 255 3.96 -1.61 -27.86
C ARG A 255 4.59 -2.32 -26.67
N VAL A 256 4.07 -2.06 -25.47
CA VAL A 256 4.41 -2.81 -24.27
C VAL A 256 3.70 -4.16 -24.31
N LEU A 257 4.46 -5.24 -24.12
CA LEU A 257 3.97 -6.61 -24.23
C LEU A 257 3.12 -7.02 -23.02
N PRO A 258 2.20 -8.00 -23.18
CA PRO A 258 1.28 -8.45 -22.12
C PRO A 258 1.98 -9.10 -20.92
N THR A 259 3.25 -9.47 -21.04
CA THR A 259 4.06 -10.11 -19.99
C THR A 259 4.41 -9.20 -18.83
N THR A 260 4.07 -7.92 -18.91
CA THR A 260 4.35 -6.90 -17.89
C THR A 260 3.26 -6.84 -16.81
N LYS A 261 3.56 -6.19 -15.68
CA LYS A 261 2.60 -5.97 -14.57
C LYS A 261 1.38 -5.14 -15.00
N THR A 262 1.47 -4.49 -16.14
CA THR A 262 0.68 -3.32 -16.52
C THR A 262 -0.22 -3.63 -17.70
N GLY A 263 -0.09 -4.85 -18.22
CA GLY A 263 -0.82 -5.33 -19.38
C GLY A 263 -0.27 -4.74 -20.67
N GLU A 264 -0.81 -5.24 -21.75
CA GLU A 264 -0.49 -4.75 -23.07
C GLU A 264 -1.03 -3.34 -23.29
N HIS A 265 -0.20 -2.45 -23.83
CA HIS A 265 -0.59 -1.10 -24.20
C HIS A 265 0.39 -0.50 -25.20
N GLN A 266 0.00 0.58 -25.87
CA GLN A 266 0.84 1.35 -26.76
C GLN A 266 1.24 2.67 -26.11
N ALA A 267 2.45 3.15 -26.41
CA ALA A 267 2.96 4.41 -25.92
C ALA A 267 3.53 5.23 -27.09
N TRP A 268 3.17 6.51 -27.13
CA TRP A 268 3.65 7.49 -28.08
C TRP A 268 4.76 8.32 -27.45
N PRO A 269 5.70 8.84 -28.26
CA PRO A 269 6.74 9.70 -27.76
C PRO A 269 6.16 11.07 -27.41
N PHE A 270 6.51 11.60 -26.23
CA PHE A 270 6.27 13.01 -25.89
C PHE A 270 7.59 13.74 -25.80
N GLN A 271 7.74 14.77 -26.63
CA GLN A 271 8.99 15.19 -27.26
C GLN A 271 9.42 14.21 -28.38
N PRO A 272 8.76 14.19 -29.55
CA PRO A 272 9.08 13.26 -30.64
C PRO A 272 10.55 13.29 -31.06
N ASP A 273 11.18 14.47 -31.04
CA ASP A 273 12.61 14.65 -31.34
C ASP A 273 13.54 13.90 -30.38
N TRP A 274 13.06 13.48 -29.19
CA TRP A 274 13.85 12.69 -28.25
C TRP A 274 14.13 11.28 -28.76
N VAL A 275 13.31 10.76 -29.69
CA VAL A 275 13.61 9.52 -30.40
C VAL A 275 14.96 9.64 -31.10
N ASP A 276 15.17 10.76 -31.80
CA ASP A 276 16.42 11.05 -32.52
C ASP A 276 17.54 11.45 -31.54
N ARG A 277 17.28 12.36 -30.58
CA ARG A 277 18.29 12.85 -29.63
C ARG A 277 18.89 11.75 -28.74
N PHE A 278 18.10 10.75 -28.35
CA PHE A 278 18.60 9.62 -27.58
C PHE A 278 19.08 8.45 -28.45
N GLY A 279 19.00 8.57 -29.78
CA GLY A 279 19.41 7.52 -30.71
C GLY A 279 18.54 6.25 -30.63
N LEU A 280 17.26 6.39 -30.33
CA LEU A 280 16.36 5.25 -30.10
C LEU A 280 16.05 4.45 -31.37
N ILE A 281 16.24 5.03 -32.56
CA ILE A 281 16.05 4.36 -33.86
C ILE A 281 16.88 3.06 -33.94
N ALA A 282 18.09 3.05 -33.35
CA ALA A 282 18.95 1.88 -33.30
C ALA A 282 18.27 0.64 -32.68
N LEU A 283 17.27 0.85 -31.80
CA LEU A 283 16.53 -0.22 -31.14
C LEU A 283 15.49 -0.89 -32.03
N GLY A 284 14.99 -0.21 -33.06
CA GLY A 284 14.07 -0.81 -34.03
C GLY A 284 14.75 -1.83 -34.93
N GLN A 285 16.03 -1.60 -35.23
CA GLN A 285 16.88 -2.51 -36.00
C GLN A 285 17.49 -3.61 -35.13
N ASN A 286 17.95 -3.25 -33.92
CA ASN A 286 18.67 -4.15 -33.03
C ASN A 286 18.20 -3.98 -31.57
N ARG A 287 17.28 -4.82 -31.14
CA ARG A 287 16.81 -4.85 -29.74
C ARG A 287 17.93 -5.21 -28.76
N ASP A 288 18.92 -5.97 -29.19
CA ASP A 288 20.06 -6.33 -28.34
C ASP A 288 20.95 -5.12 -28.05
N ALA A 289 20.73 -3.94 -28.65
CA ALA A 289 21.42 -2.72 -28.22
C ALA A 289 21.06 -2.28 -26.79
N LEU A 290 19.97 -2.81 -26.18
CA LEU A 290 19.69 -2.60 -24.76
C LEU A 290 20.69 -3.33 -23.84
N PRO A 291 20.79 -2.93 -22.55
CA PRO A 291 21.67 -3.61 -21.61
C PRO A 291 21.26 -5.08 -21.42
N PRO A 292 22.22 -6.02 -21.37
CA PRO A 292 21.91 -7.42 -21.15
C PRO A 292 21.38 -7.61 -19.72
N VAL A 293 20.08 -7.87 -19.60
CA VAL A 293 19.40 -8.15 -18.32
C VAL A 293 18.66 -9.48 -18.46
N GLN A 294 18.71 -10.31 -17.42
CA GLN A 294 17.93 -11.56 -17.38
C GLN A 294 16.43 -11.24 -17.39
N THR A 295 15.75 -11.54 -18.49
CA THR A 295 14.32 -11.30 -18.72
C THR A 295 13.46 -12.56 -18.66
N ASP A 296 14.06 -13.75 -18.58
CA ASP A 296 13.32 -15.01 -18.42
C ASP A 296 12.62 -15.04 -17.05
N LEU A 297 11.31 -14.83 -17.06
CA LEU A 297 10.45 -14.78 -15.86
C LEU A 297 10.33 -16.12 -15.12
N ARG A 298 10.86 -17.22 -15.68
CA ARG A 298 11.05 -18.49 -14.97
C ARG A 298 12.23 -18.40 -14.00
N ARG A 299 13.26 -17.63 -14.35
CA ARG A 299 14.51 -17.46 -13.60
C ARG A 299 14.58 -16.15 -12.81
N THR A 300 13.80 -15.15 -13.18
CA THR A 300 13.76 -13.82 -12.53
C THR A 300 12.32 -13.37 -12.22
N THR A 301 12.13 -12.12 -11.80
CA THR A 301 10.82 -11.46 -11.67
C THR A 301 10.86 -10.07 -12.30
N LEU A 302 9.69 -9.54 -12.69
CA LEU A 302 9.58 -8.16 -13.21
C LEU A 302 10.16 -7.13 -12.24
N GLN A 303 10.00 -7.34 -10.93
CA GLN A 303 10.58 -6.46 -9.92
C GLN A 303 12.11 -6.48 -9.98
N GLN A 304 12.73 -7.65 -10.11
CA GLN A 304 14.19 -7.77 -10.21
C GLN A 304 14.71 -7.15 -11.52
N VAL A 305 14.00 -7.34 -12.64
CA VAL A 305 14.31 -6.67 -13.91
C VAL A 305 14.29 -5.15 -13.74
N GLY A 306 13.20 -4.60 -13.22
CA GLY A 306 13.08 -3.15 -13.00
C GLY A 306 14.06 -2.60 -11.95
N ARG A 307 14.43 -3.41 -10.96
CA ARG A 307 15.44 -3.08 -9.95
C ARG A 307 16.82 -2.88 -10.57
N ARG A 308 17.17 -3.58 -11.65
CA ARG A 308 18.45 -3.39 -12.35
C ARG A 308 18.62 -1.96 -12.85
N ILE A 309 17.56 -1.34 -13.37
CA ILE A 309 17.60 0.06 -13.81
C ILE A 309 17.88 0.98 -12.61
N SER A 310 17.11 0.84 -11.53
CA SER A 310 17.30 1.66 -10.33
C SER A 310 18.68 1.50 -9.71
N GLU A 311 19.23 0.28 -9.71
CA GLU A 311 20.58 0.01 -9.23
C GLU A 311 21.64 0.66 -10.11
N GLN A 312 21.50 0.61 -11.44
CA GLN A 312 22.47 1.25 -12.34
C GLN A 312 22.40 2.77 -12.27
N PHE A 313 21.21 3.38 -12.24
CA PHE A 313 21.08 4.83 -12.10
C PHE A 313 21.75 5.32 -10.81
N ARG A 314 21.58 4.58 -9.71
CA ARG A 314 22.27 4.87 -8.44
C ARG A 314 23.78 4.71 -8.55
N ARG A 315 24.28 3.66 -9.23
CA ARG A 315 25.72 3.46 -9.43
C ARG A 315 26.37 4.58 -10.24
N TYR A 316 25.64 5.14 -11.20
CA TYR A 316 26.09 6.31 -11.95
C TYR A 316 25.91 7.63 -11.19
N GLY A 317 25.30 7.61 -10.00
CA GLY A 317 25.11 8.82 -9.19
C GLY A 317 24.12 9.82 -9.81
N LEU A 318 23.20 9.37 -10.66
CA LEU A 318 22.29 10.29 -11.36
C LEU A 318 21.41 11.05 -10.36
N PRO A 319 21.18 12.36 -10.59
CA PRO A 319 20.34 13.19 -9.73
C PRO A 319 18.83 12.90 -9.87
N ILE A 320 18.47 11.95 -10.73
CA ILE A 320 17.11 11.60 -11.10
C ILE A 320 16.89 10.09 -10.98
N THR A 321 15.72 9.70 -10.49
CA THR A 321 15.35 8.30 -10.43
C THR A 321 14.58 7.88 -11.68
N PRO A 322 14.54 6.58 -12.01
CA PRO A 322 13.73 6.10 -13.14
C PRO A 322 12.24 6.45 -13.01
N TYR A 323 11.74 6.54 -11.78
CA TYR A 323 10.34 6.90 -11.52
C TYR A 323 10.08 8.40 -11.77
N ASP A 324 11.10 9.26 -11.60
CA ASP A 324 11.00 10.69 -11.94
C ASP A 324 10.77 10.89 -13.44
N LEU A 325 11.48 10.16 -14.29
CA LEU A 325 11.30 10.21 -15.75
C LEU A 325 9.87 9.90 -16.15
N ARG A 326 9.31 8.84 -15.58
CA ARG A 326 7.92 8.44 -15.82
C ARG A 326 6.91 9.48 -15.32
N HIS A 327 7.15 10.09 -14.17
CA HIS A 327 6.30 11.17 -13.67
C HIS A 327 6.41 12.44 -14.51
N ALA A 328 7.62 12.83 -14.92
CA ALA A 328 7.87 13.98 -15.79
C ALA A 328 7.15 13.81 -17.13
N TRP A 329 7.20 12.60 -17.72
CA TRP A 329 6.42 12.26 -18.90
C TRP A 329 4.91 12.49 -18.70
N ALA A 330 4.35 11.99 -17.60
CA ALA A 330 2.92 12.13 -17.33
C ALA A 330 2.49 13.58 -17.10
N VAL A 331 3.31 14.37 -16.40
CA VAL A 331 3.05 15.80 -16.20
C VAL A 331 3.15 16.55 -17.53
N ARG A 332 4.07 16.15 -18.42
CA ARG A 332 4.16 16.72 -19.77
C ARG A 332 2.87 16.47 -20.57
N THR A 333 2.32 15.26 -20.54
CA THR A 333 1.08 14.96 -21.26
C THR A 333 -0.11 15.74 -20.72
N ILE A 334 -0.18 15.93 -19.39
CA ILE A 334 -1.19 16.78 -18.74
C ILE A 334 -1.06 18.23 -19.23
N HIS A 335 0.13 18.82 -19.20
CA HIS A 335 0.34 20.21 -19.62
C HIS A 335 0.03 20.44 -21.11
N ILE A 336 0.28 19.46 -21.98
CA ILE A 336 -0.04 19.52 -23.41
C ILE A 336 -1.56 19.36 -23.65
N GLY A 337 -2.34 18.96 -22.64
CA GLY A 337 -3.78 18.80 -22.74
C GLY A 337 -4.21 17.44 -23.30
N LEU A 338 -3.35 16.42 -23.24
CA LEU A 338 -3.76 15.05 -23.59
C LEU A 338 -4.86 14.58 -22.63
N PRO A 339 -5.96 13.97 -23.12
CA PRO A 339 -6.99 13.45 -22.23
C PRO A 339 -6.44 12.45 -21.21
N ASP A 340 -6.82 12.59 -19.94
CA ASP A 340 -6.29 11.78 -18.84
C ASP A 340 -6.55 10.28 -19.02
N THR A 341 -7.65 9.93 -19.70
CA THR A 341 -8.00 8.55 -20.06
C THR A 341 -6.99 7.95 -21.05
N VAL A 342 -6.54 8.75 -22.01
CA VAL A 342 -5.53 8.37 -23.00
C VAL A 342 -4.17 8.26 -22.33
N ALA A 343 -3.77 9.26 -21.54
CA ALA A 343 -2.54 9.23 -20.75
C ALA A 343 -2.46 7.98 -19.84
N ALA A 344 -3.54 7.70 -19.10
CA ALA A 344 -3.64 6.53 -18.23
C ALA A 344 -3.47 5.20 -19.00
N ARG A 345 -4.11 5.09 -20.17
CA ARG A 345 -3.99 3.90 -21.03
C ARG A 345 -2.57 3.73 -21.57
N MET A 346 -1.95 4.80 -22.06
CA MET A 346 -0.57 4.79 -22.56
C MET A 346 0.47 4.45 -21.49
N MET A 347 0.13 4.71 -20.24
CA MET A 347 0.94 4.36 -19.09
C MET A 347 0.57 2.99 -18.49
N GLY A 348 -0.41 2.26 -19.03
CA GLY A 348 -0.83 0.97 -18.47
C GLY A 348 -1.29 1.06 -17.01
N HIS A 349 -2.21 1.97 -16.71
CA HIS A 349 -2.93 2.04 -15.42
C HIS A 349 -4.37 2.49 -15.61
N SER A 350 -5.22 2.22 -14.61
CA SER A 350 -6.59 2.70 -14.62
C SER A 350 -6.63 4.22 -14.44
N VAL A 351 -7.68 4.84 -14.99
CA VAL A 351 -7.94 6.29 -14.86
C VAL A 351 -7.97 6.69 -13.39
N ALA A 352 -8.65 5.92 -12.53
CA ALA A 352 -8.70 6.18 -11.09
C ALA A 352 -7.31 6.24 -10.43
N ILE A 353 -6.37 5.36 -10.84
CA ILE A 353 -4.99 5.41 -10.35
C ILE A 353 -4.28 6.64 -10.90
N HIS A 354 -4.47 6.97 -12.19
CA HIS A 354 -3.87 8.14 -12.83
C HIS A 354 -4.31 9.42 -12.14
N THR A 355 -5.62 9.67 -12.07
CA THR A 355 -6.20 10.86 -11.44
C THR A 355 -5.77 10.97 -9.98
N ARG A 356 -5.78 9.88 -9.20
CA ARG A 356 -5.30 9.94 -7.81
C ARG A 356 -3.82 10.30 -7.70
N THR A 357 -2.98 9.83 -8.63
CA THR A 357 -1.53 10.06 -8.58
C THR A 357 -1.18 11.48 -9.03
N TYR A 358 -1.87 12.00 -10.05
CA TYR A 358 -1.56 13.28 -10.68
C TYR A 358 -2.61 14.36 -10.37
N HIS A 359 -3.47 14.13 -9.38
CA HIS A 359 -4.62 14.96 -9.03
C HIS A 359 -4.29 16.45 -9.03
N HIS A 360 -3.18 16.83 -8.39
CA HIS A 360 -2.76 18.21 -8.28
C HIS A 360 -2.51 18.89 -9.63
N TRP A 361 -1.76 18.22 -10.53
CA TRP A 361 -1.45 18.77 -11.86
C TRP A 361 -2.69 18.83 -12.75
N ILE A 362 -3.53 17.79 -12.69
CA ILE A 362 -4.80 17.74 -13.43
C ILE A 362 -5.73 18.88 -12.98
N THR A 363 -5.93 19.01 -11.66
CA THR A 363 -6.78 20.07 -11.09
C THR A 363 -6.28 21.45 -11.52
N ARG A 364 -4.97 21.70 -11.46
CA ARG A 364 -4.39 22.98 -11.87
C ARG A 364 -4.60 23.26 -13.36
N ARG A 365 -4.39 22.27 -14.23
CA ARG A 365 -4.65 22.39 -15.68
C ARG A 365 -6.10 22.75 -15.94
N ASP A 366 -7.03 21.99 -15.35
CA ASP A 366 -8.47 22.16 -15.58
C ASP A 366 -8.96 23.53 -15.08
N GLN A 367 -8.43 23.99 -13.95
CA GLN A 367 -8.66 25.36 -13.45
C GLN A 367 -8.15 26.42 -14.44
N GLN A 368 -6.93 26.25 -14.97
CA GLN A 368 -6.35 27.20 -15.92
C GLN A 368 -7.17 27.27 -17.22
N LEU A 369 -7.52 26.11 -17.79
CA LEU A 369 -8.35 26.05 -19.00
C LEU A 369 -9.73 26.71 -18.80
N ALA A 370 -10.35 26.53 -17.63
CA ALA A 370 -11.62 27.17 -17.31
C ALA A 370 -11.49 28.70 -17.22
N VAL A 371 -10.39 29.20 -16.64
CA VAL A 371 -10.09 30.64 -16.58
C VAL A 371 -9.83 31.20 -17.97
N ASP A 372 -8.99 30.56 -18.77
CA ASP A 372 -8.65 31.00 -20.13
C ASP A 372 -9.90 31.07 -21.01
N ALA A 373 -10.78 30.05 -20.92
CA ALA A 373 -12.05 30.03 -21.64
C ALA A 373 -13.06 31.09 -21.15
N ALA A 374 -13.02 31.48 -19.87
CA ALA A 374 -13.83 32.57 -19.35
C ALA A 374 -13.33 33.94 -19.86
N LEU A 375 -12.01 34.17 -19.82
CA LEU A 375 -11.39 35.40 -20.32
C LEU A 375 -11.58 35.57 -21.83
N ALA A 376 -11.42 34.50 -22.61
CA ALA A 376 -11.65 34.52 -24.06
C ALA A 376 -13.08 34.93 -24.42
N ARG A 377 -14.08 34.53 -23.62
CA ARG A 377 -15.49 34.92 -23.81
C ARG A 377 -15.80 36.36 -23.39
N GLN A 378 -14.96 36.98 -22.56
CA GLN A 378 -15.10 38.39 -22.19
C GLN A 378 -14.52 39.32 -23.27
N HIS A 379 -13.57 38.81 -24.05
CA HIS A 379 -12.88 39.55 -25.12
C HIS A 379 -13.50 39.32 -26.51
N ALA A 380 -14.42 38.38 -26.63
CA ALA A 380 -15.24 38.10 -27.81
C ALA A 380 -16.61 38.78 -27.67
#